data_AF-A0A1I0SPW8-F1
#
_entry.id   AF-A0A1I0SPW8-F1
#
_cell.length_a   1.000
_cell.length_b   1.000
_cell.length_c   1.000
_cell.angle_alpha   90.00
_cell.angle_beta   90.00
_cell.angle_gamma   90.00
#
_symmetry.space_group_name_H-M   'P 1'
#
loop_
_entity.id
_entity.type
_entity.pdbx_description
1 polymer ?
#
loop_
_entity_poly.entity_id
_entity_poly.type
_entity_poly.pdbx_seq_one_letter_code
_entity_poly.pdbx_strand_id
1 'polypeptide(L)'
;MLMKKKLMGALTEKQMETGTKALVLGTLAGFALAAFFYFRKRNDAQGPAGKPQQPGIKDLNMERYVFEMAADVGSISAIVEQAGDCYSVQLDGKYAGTMWQDEQKGMQWQTGDQELEPYMREIAIHLSEAFSRKGFPSLLMGTYPEILSTVWKTSETLEVNLKTDTDMEIFTTFLKDEILNLVTFEEHLDLMVKKENDPYFVIVGIN
;
A
#
# COMPACT_ATOMS: atom_id res chain seq x y z
N MET A 1 -6.34 -74.67 -41.13
CA MET A 1 -5.83 -73.30 -41.35
C MET A 1 -6.65 -72.18 -40.68
N LEU A 2 -7.78 -72.48 -40.01
CA LEU A 2 -8.64 -71.45 -39.37
C LEU A 2 -8.25 -71.04 -37.94
N MET A 3 -7.47 -71.85 -37.20
CA MET A 3 -7.10 -71.51 -35.81
C MET A 3 -5.99 -70.44 -35.69
N LYS A 4 -5.09 -70.31 -36.68
CA LYS A 4 -4.02 -69.29 -36.63
C LYS A 4 -4.52 -67.86 -36.82
N LYS A 5 -5.60 -67.66 -37.59
CA LYS A 5 -6.15 -66.31 -37.86
C LYS A 5 -6.85 -65.70 -36.65
N LYS A 6 -7.51 -66.52 -35.82
CA LYS A 6 -8.22 -66.04 -34.62
C LYS A 6 -7.26 -65.68 -33.47
N LEU A 7 -6.10 -66.32 -33.40
CA LEU A 7 -5.10 -66.06 -32.36
C LEU A 7 -4.27 -64.79 -32.63
N MET A 8 -4.01 -64.46 -33.90
CA MET A 8 -3.30 -63.21 -34.25
C MET A 8 -4.14 -61.95 -34.00
N GLY A 9 -5.45 -61.97 -34.28
CA GLY A 9 -6.32 -60.81 -34.05
C GLY A 9 -6.42 -60.42 -32.57
N ALA A 10 -6.53 -61.41 -31.68
CA ALA A 10 -6.63 -61.19 -30.23
C ALA A 10 -5.33 -60.66 -29.59
N LEU A 11 -4.18 -60.89 -30.21
CA LEU A 11 -2.88 -60.39 -29.74
C LEU A 11 -2.65 -58.92 -30.12
N THR A 12 -3.10 -58.48 -31.29
CA THR A 12 -3.00 -57.07 -31.71
C THR A 12 -3.96 -56.15 -30.95
N GLU A 13 -5.17 -56.60 -30.63
CA GLU A 13 -6.16 -55.80 -29.91
C GLU A 13 -5.72 -55.55 -28.45
N LYS A 14 -5.13 -56.56 -27.80
CA LYS A 14 -4.62 -56.45 -26.43
C LYS A 14 -3.38 -55.53 -26.32
N GLN A 15 -2.56 -55.45 -27.38
CA GLN A 15 -1.42 -54.53 -27.41
C GLN A 15 -1.83 -53.06 -27.59
N MET A 16 -2.84 -52.78 -28.43
CA MET A 16 -3.35 -51.41 -28.60
C MET A 16 -4.01 -50.86 -27.33
N GLU A 17 -4.75 -51.69 -26.60
CA GLU A 17 -5.41 -51.27 -25.36
C GLU A 17 -4.39 -50.95 -24.25
N THR A 18 -3.30 -51.70 -24.19
CA THR A 18 -2.22 -51.49 -23.19
C THR A 18 -1.39 -50.24 -23.54
N GLY A 19 -1.10 -50.02 -24.82
CA GLY A 19 -0.37 -48.83 -25.28
C GLY A 19 -1.13 -47.52 -25.04
N THR A 20 -2.45 -47.53 -25.27
CA THR A 20 -3.31 -46.35 -25.08
C THR A 20 -3.47 -46.00 -23.61
N LYS A 21 -3.61 -47.00 -22.73
CA LYS A 21 -3.65 -46.80 -21.27
C LYS A 21 -2.32 -46.24 -20.73
N ALA A 22 -1.19 -46.74 -21.23
CA ALA A 22 0.13 -46.24 -20.85
C ALA A 22 0.36 -44.79 -21.31
N LEU A 23 -0.13 -44.42 -22.50
CA LEU A 23 0.02 -43.08 -23.05
C LEU A 23 -0.84 -42.05 -22.30
N VAL A 24 -2.08 -42.41 -21.92
CA VAL A 24 -2.96 -41.55 -21.11
C VAL A 24 -2.45 -41.39 -19.67
N LEU A 25 -1.88 -42.45 -19.08
CA LEU A 25 -1.25 -42.35 -17.75
C LEU A 25 0.01 -41.48 -17.79
N GLY A 26 0.80 -41.56 -18.87
CA GLY A 26 1.99 -40.73 -19.07
C GLY A 26 1.67 -39.24 -19.21
N THR A 27 0.60 -38.89 -19.93
CA THR A 27 0.19 -37.48 -20.10
C THR A 27 -0.37 -36.88 -18.81
N LEU A 28 -1.16 -37.62 -18.04
CA LEU A 28 -1.65 -37.17 -16.74
C LEU A 28 -0.53 -36.95 -15.72
N ALA A 29 0.45 -37.87 -15.67
CA ALA A 29 1.61 -37.72 -14.80
C ALA A 29 2.48 -36.51 -15.16
N GLY A 30 2.69 -36.26 -16.46
CA GLY A 30 3.42 -35.08 -16.95
C GLY A 30 2.72 -33.76 -16.59
N PHE A 31 1.39 -33.71 -16.74
CA PHE A 31 0.61 -32.50 -16.41
C PHE A 31 0.59 -32.23 -14.89
N ALA A 32 0.50 -33.26 -14.06
CA ALA A 32 0.56 -33.13 -12.61
C ALA A 32 1.92 -32.63 -12.11
N LEU A 33 3.02 -33.11 -12.71
CA LEU A 33 4.38 -32.64 -12.40
C LEU A 33 4.60 -31.18 -12.83
N ALA A 34 4.12 -30.79 -14.02
CA ALA A 34 4.21 -29.42 -14.49
C ALA A 34 3.39 -28.45 -13.60
N ALA A 35 2.17 -28.84 -13.21
CA ALA A 35 1.35 -28.08 -12.28
C ALA A 35 2.03 -27.96 -10.89
N PHE A 36 2.57 -29.06 -10.36
CA PHE A 36 3.29 -29.06 -9.08
C PHE A 36 4.51 -28.11 -9.10
N PHE A 37 5.32 -28.15 -10.16
CA PHE A 37 6.44 -27.22 -10.30
C PHE A 37 6.01 -25.76 -10.44
N TYR A 38 4.91 -25.50 -11.17
CA TYR A 38 4.36 -24.16 -11.31
C TYR A 38 3.81 -23.60 -9.98
N PHE A 39 3.05 -24.41 -9.24
CA PHE A 39 2.54 -24.02 -7.92
C PHE A 39 3.65 -23.88 -6.87
N ARG A 40 4.67 -24.74 -6.89
CA ARG A 40 5.81 -24.62 -5.99
C ARG A 40 6.61 -23.33 -6.26
N LYS A 41 6.86 -22.98 -7.52
CA LYS A 41 7.52 -21.71 -7.89
C LYS A 41 6.73 -20.49 -7.43
N ARG A 42 5.39 -20.58 -7.39
CA ARG A 42 4.52 -19.50 -6.88
C ARG A 42 4.56 -19.40 -5.35
N ASN A 43 4.64 -20.53 -4.65
CA ASN A 43 4.70 -20.54 -3.18
C ASN A 43 6.09 -20.17 -2.63
N ASP A 44 7.19 -20.43 -3.35
CA ASP A 44 8.52 -19.96 -2.91
C ASP A 44 8.69 -18.42 -3.01
N ALA A 45 7.75 -17.72 -3.67
CA ALA A 45 7.66 -16.25 -3.67
C ALA A 45 6.79 -15.68 -2.53
N GLN A 46 6.09 -16.52 -1.79
CA GLN A 46 5.38 -16.14 -0.56
C GLN A 46 6.00 -16.90 0.60
N GLY A 47 6.94 -16.24 1.28
CA GLY A 47 7.53 -16.74 2.52
C GLY A 47 6.48 -17.17 3.55
N PRO A 48 6.89 -17.91 4.59
CA PRO A 48 5.98 -18.61 5.50
C PRO A 48 4.95 -17.65 6.09
N ALA A 49 3.68 -18.08 6.06
CA ALA A 49 2.56 -17.40 6.68
C ALA A 49 2.94 -16.98 8.10
N GLY A 50 3.14 -15.66 8.27
CA GLY A 50 3.37 -15.05 9.56
C GLY A 50 2.21 -15.38 10.49
N LYS A 51 2.55 -15.72 11.73
CA LYS A 51 1.63 -15.81 12.87
C LYS A 51 0.66 -14.61 12.87
N PRO A 52 -0.57 -14.74 13.42
CA PRO A 52 -1.48 -13.61 13.55
C PRO A 52 -0.76 -12.47 14.28
N GLN A 53 -0.45 -11.41 13.54
CA GLN A 53 0.23 -10.24 14.07
C GLN A 53 -0.76 -9.48 14.95
N GLN A 54 -0.38 -9.29 16.21
CA GLN A 54 -0.96 -8.29 17.10
C GLN A 54 -0.91 -6.89 16.45
N PRO A 55 -1.83 -5.99 16.82
CA PRO A 55 -1.98 -4.68 16.19
C PRO A 55 -0.75 -3.84 16.49
N GLY A 56 0.10 -3.68 15.48
CA GLY A 56 1.40 -3.07 15.61
C GLY A 56 2.03 -2.87 14.24
N ILE A 57 1.43 -1.95 13.48
CA ILE A 57 2.04 -1.15 12.41
C ILE A 57 2.96 -1.96 11.47
N LYS A 58 2.38 -2.62 10.47
CA LYS A 58 3.13 -3.18 9.33
C LYS A 58 2.26 -3.26 8.08
N ASP A 59 1.99 -2.10 7.49
CA ASP A 59 1.93 -1.92 6.04
C ASP A 59 1.79 -0.41 5.78
N LEU A 60 2.84 0.20 5.23
CA LEU A 60 2.75 1.52 4.59
C LEU A 60 2.23 1.31 3.17
N ASN A 61 1.05 0.72 3.02
CA ASN A 61 0.33 0.83 1.76
C ASN A 61 -0.21 2.25 1.72
N MET A 62 0.54 3.17 1.08
CA MET A 62 0.03 4.51 0.74
C MET A 62 -1.20 4.44 -0.18
N GLU A 63 -1.51 3.24 -0.66
CA GLU A 63 -2.68 2.88 -1.45
C GLU A 63 -3.90 2.47 -0.61
N ARG A 64 -3.75 2.26 0.73
CA ARG A 64 -4.84 1.80 1.60
C ARG A 64 -4.77 2.37 3.01
N TYR A 65 -5.78 3.13 3.40
CA TYR A 65 -5.96 3.68 4.74
C TYR A 65 -7.10 2.95 5.46
N VAL A 66 -6.87 2.57 6.72
CA VAL A 66 -7.88 1.91 7.56
C VAL A 66 -7.94 2.64 8.90
N PHE A 67 -9.12 3.10 9.28
CA PHE A 67 -9.35 3.83 10.53
C PHE A 67 -10.79 3.65 11.03
N GLU A 68 -11.02 3.95 12.30
CA GLU A 68 -12.35 3.95 12.91
C GLU A 68 -12.82 5.39 13.09
N MET A 69 -14.08 5.65 12.77
CA MET A 69 -14.70 6.96 12.87
C MET A 69 -15.91 6.90 13.80
N ALA A 70 -16.19 8.01 14.49
CA ALA A 70 -17.41 8.15 15.27
C ALA A 70 -18.62 8.38 14.34
N ALA A 71 -19.72 7.69 14.62
CA ALA A 71 -21.01 7.88 13.97
C ALA A 71 -22.12 8.03 15.01
N ASP A 72 -23.30 8.50 14.57
CA ASP A 72 -24.46 8.73 15.43
C ASP A 72 -24.88 7.48 16.22
N VAL A 73 -24.56 6.29 15.71
CA VAL A 73 -24.84 4.99 16.35
C VAL A 73 -23.58 4.13 16.42
N GLY A 74 -22.53 4.64 17.09
CA GLY A 74 -21.33 3.87 17.42
C GLY A 74 -20.12 4.20 16.55
N SER A 75 -19.17 3.26 16.43
CA SER A 75 -17.98 3.41 15.60
C SER A 75 -18.16 2.69 14.27
N ILE A 76 -17.78 3.34 13.17
CA ILE A 76 -17.77 2.77 11.82
C ILE A 76 -16.32 2.56 11.39
N SER A 77 -16.01 1.41 10.80
CA SER A 77 -14.70 1.15 10.21
C SER A 77 -14.67 1.67 8.77
N ALA A 78 -13.74 2.58 8.47
CA ALA A 78 -13.49 3.07 7.13
C ALA A 78 -12.24 2.44 6.52
N ILE A 79 -12.35 2.02 5.26
CA ILE A 79 -11.25 1.58 4.42
C ILE A 79 -11.24 2.46 3.18
N VAL A 80 -10.17 3.22 2.97
CA VAL A 80 -9.99 4.07 1.79
C VAL A 80 -8.85 3.51 0.97
N GLU A 81 -9.11 3.12 -0.27
CA GLU A 81 -8.15 2.45 -1.17
C GLU A 81 -8.02 3.21 -2.49
N GLN A 82 -6.80 3.41 -2.96
CA GLN A 82 -6.55 4.05 -4.26
C GLN A 82 -7.09 3.17 -5.39
N ALA A 83 -7.88 3.77 -6.28
CA ALA A 83 -8.52 3.14 -7.43
C ALA A 83 -8.33 4.04 -8.67
N GLY A 84 -7.12 4.01 -9.23
CA GLY A 84 -6.72 4.91 -10.32
C GLY A 84 -6.47 6.34 -9.82
N ASP A 85 -7.13 7.32 -10.44
CA ASP A 85 -7.05 8.74 -10.06
C ASP A 85 -8.02 9.12 -8.92
N CYS A 86 -8.82 8.15 -8.45
CA CYS A 86 -9.76 8.31 -7.35
C CYS A 86 -9.40 7.35 -6.21
N TYR A 87 -10.12 7.48 -5.10
CA TYR A 87 -10.08 6.58 -3.96
C TYR A 87 -11.46 5.93 -3.79
N SER A 88 -11.49 4.61 -3.64
CA SER A 88 -12.67 3.86 -3.24
C SER A 88 -12.79 3.84 -1.72
N VAL A 89 -14.00 4.00 -1.20
CA VAL A 89 -14.27 3.99 0.24
C VAL A 89 -15.21 2.85 0.58
N GLN A 90 -14.85 2.09 1.61
CA GLN A 90 -15.70 1.09 2.23
C GLN A 90 -15.99 1.48 3.68
N LEU A 91 -17.25 1.43 4.08
CA LEU A 91 -17.72 1.66 5.44
C LEU A 91 -18.29 0.33 5.98
N ASP A 92 -17.77 -0.14 7.12
CA ASP A 92 -18.08 -1.44 7.72
C ASP A 92 -18.03 -2.61 6.72
N GLY A 93 -17.01 -2.59 5.85
CA GLY A 93 -16.79 -3.60 4.82
C GLY A 93 -17.76 -3.55 3.63
N LYS A 94 -18.60 -2.51 3.53
CA LYS A 94 -19.46 -2.26 2.36
C LYS A 94 -18.94 -1.08 1.57
N TYR A 95 -18.88 -1.21 0.25
CA TYR A 95 -18.56 -0.09 -0.63
C TYR A 95 -19.57 1.04 -0.46
N ALA A 96 -19.08 2.23 -0.13
CA ALA A 96 -19.89 3.42 0.12
C ALA A 96 -19.78 4.46 -1.00
N GLY A 97 -18.70 4.43 -1.80
CA GLY A 97 -18.52 5.35 -2.91
C GLY A 97 -17.06 5.56 -3.31
N THR A 98 -16.85 6.58 -4.13
CA THR A 98 -15.55 7.08 -4.54
C THR A 98 -15.35 8.52 -4.11
N MET A 99 -14.09 8.89 -3.88
CA MET A 99 -13.67 10.26 -3.57
C MET A 99 -12.40 10.64 -4.31
N TRP A 100 -12.19 11.93 -4.56
CA TRP A 100 -11.00 12.48 -5.21
C TRP A 100 -10.67 13.86 -4.64
N GLN A 101 -9.46 14.36 -4.87
CA GLN A 101 -9.08 15.73 -4.52
C GLN A 101 -9.30 16.66 -5.72
N ASP A 102 -9.90 17.82 -5.47
CA ASP A 102 -10.06 18.86 -6.49
C ASP A 102 -8.87 19.83 -6.45
N GLU A 103 -7.96 19.69 -7.41
CA GLU A 103 -6.77 20.56 -7.56
C GLU A 103 -7.15 22.04 -7.72
N GLN A 104 -8.28 22.34 -8.35
CA GLN A 104 -8.70 23.73 -8.61
C GLN A 104 -9.30 24.42 -7.38
N LYS A 105 -9.68 23.64 -6.36
CA LYS A 105 -10.26 24.13 -5.10
C LYS A 105 -9.36 23.89 -3.89
N GLY A 106 -8.05 23.87 -4.10
CA GLY A 106 -7.08 23.74 -3.01
C GLY A 106 -7.04 22.33 -2.40
N MET A 107 -7.10 21.30 -3.24
CA MET A 107 -6.97 19.89 -2.85
C MET A 107 -8.08 19.37 -1.91
N GLN A 108 -9.25 20.02 -1.94
CA GLN A 108 -10.40 19.58 -1.14
C GLN A 108 -10.95 18.24 -1.64
N TRP A 109 -11.24 17.34 -0.70
CA TRP A 109 -11.86 16.05 -0.97
C TRP A 109 -13.31 16.21 -1.42
N GLN A 110 -13.69 15.55 -2.51
CA GLN A 110 -15.04 15.54 -3.08
C GLN A 110 -15.50 14.12 -3.36
N THR A 111 -16.83 13.93 -3.42
CA THR A 111 -17.49 12.69 -3.83
C THR A 111 -18.74 13.03 -4.65
N GLY A 112 -19.15 12.12 -5.53
CA GLY A 112 -20.46 12.16 -6.19
C GLY A 112 -21.49 11.22 -5.55
N ASP A 113 -21.08 10.45 -4.53
CA ASP A 113 -21.87 9.38 -3.94
C ASP A 113 -22.59 9.87 -2.67
N GLN A 114 -23.93 9.92 -2.71
CA GLN A 114 -24.76 10.42 -1.62
C GLN A 114 -24.59 9.65 -0.30
N GLU A 115 -24.28 8.35 -0.37
CA GLU A 115 -24.05 7.51 0.81
C GLU A 115 -22.75 7.88 1.54
N LEU A 116 -21.78 8.48 0.84
CA LEU A 116 -20.49 8.85 1.38
C LEU A 116 -20.44 10.28 1.92
N GLU A 117 -21.24 11.20 1.36
CA GLU A 117 -21.27 12.62 1.76
C GLU A 117 -21.25 12.89 3.27
N PRO A 118 -22.06 12.21 4.12
CA PRO A 118 -22.09 12.48 5.55
C PRO A 118 -20.75 12.22 6.25
N TYR A 119 -19.93 11.33 5.70
CA TYR A 119 -18.68 10.88 6.28
C TYR A 119 -17.45 11.58 5.70
N MET A 120 -17.61 12.33 4.60
CA MET A 120 -16.50 12.95 3.87
C MET A 120 -15.62 13.82 4.75
N ARG A 121 -16.21 14.57 5.69
CA ARG A 121 -15.45 15.45 6.59
C ARG A 121 -14.53 14.64 7.52
N GLU A 122 -15.07 13.61 8.16
CA GLU A 122 -14.31 12.79 9.11
C GLU A 122 -13.23 11.98 8.39
N ILE A 123 -13.57 11.42 7.22
CA ILE A 123 -12.61 10.75 6.33
C ILE A 123 -11.50 11.70 5.92
N ALA A 124 -11.84 12.93 5.51
CA ALA A 124 -10.85 13.94 5.13
C ALA A 124 -9.89 14.26 6.27
N ILE A 125 -10.38 14.40 7.51
CA ILE A 125 -9.52 14.64 8.68
C ILE A 125 -8.51 13.50 8.86
N HIS A 126 -8.98 12.25 8.84
CA HIS A 126 -8.11 11.08 9.00
C HIS A 126 -7.12 10.90 7.85
N LEU A 127 -7.56 11.16 6.61
CA LEU A 127 -6.67 11.10 5.45
C LEU A 127 -5.64 12.22 5.51
N SER A 128 -6.05 13.46 5.79
CA SER A 128 -5.14 14.59 5.95
C SER A 128 -4.12 14.30 7.04
N GLU A 129 -4.51 13.73 8.18
CA GLU A 129 -3.58 13.31 9.23
C GLU A 129 -2.63 12.21 8.74
N ALA A 130 -3.14 11.19 8.05
CA ALA A 130 -2.34 10.08 7.56
C ALA A 130 -1.32 10.53 6.49
N PHE A 131 -1.74 11.35 5.52
CA PHE A 131 -0.89 11.95 4.51
C PHE A 131 0.13 12.91 5.12
N SER A 132 -0.29 13.72 6.08
CA SER A 132 0.56 14.67 6.79
C SER A 132 1.61 13.97 7.66
N ARG A 133 1.24 12.95 8.44
CA ARG A 133 2.18 12.27 9.34
C ARG A 133 3.13 11.32 8.60
N LYS A 134 2.67 10.64 7.55
CA LYS A 134 3.44 9.60 6.87
C LYS A 134 4.02 10.05 5.54
N GLY A 135 3.27 10.84 4.78
CA GLY A 135 3.67 11.35 3.47
C GLY A 135 4.63 12.53 3.57
N PHE A 136 4.36 13.49 4.45
CA PHE A 136 5.16 14.70 4.54
C PHE A 136 6.65 14.48 4.86
N PRO A 137 7.04 13.61 5.81
CA PRO A 137 8.47 13.36 6.05
C PRO A 137 9.17 12.76 4.82
N SER A 138 8.46 11.91 4.07
CA SER A 138 8.95 11.32 2.82
C SER A 138 9.04 12.35 1.70
N LEU A 139 8.04 13.25 1.61
CA LEU A 139 8.02 14.36 0.66
C LEU A 139 9.19 15.30 0.90
N LEU A 140 9.42 15.72 2.15
CA LEU A 140 10.55 16.57 2.52
C LEU A 140 11.87 15.95 2.10
N MET A 141 12.09 14.67 2.40
CA MET A 141 13.32 13.96 2.01
C MET A 141 13.47 13.79 0.49
N GLY A 142 12.36 13.72 -0.25
CA GLY A 142 12.37 13.67 -1.71
C GLY A 142 12.64 15.03 -2.37
N THR A 143 12.12 16.10 -1.80
CA THR A 143 12.25 17.47 -2.32
C THR A 143 13.60 18.09 -1.96
N TYR A 144 14.11 17.84 -0.75
CA TYR A 144 15.30 18.49 -0.23
C TYR A 144 16.45 17.50 -0.03
N PRO A 145 17.44 17.44 -0.94
CA PRO A 145 18.56 16.52 -0.83
C PRO A 145 19.51 16.82 0.35
N GLU A 146 19.38 17.98 0.99
CA GLU A 146 20.08 18.36 2.22
C GLU A 146 19.59 17.58 3.43
N ILE A 147 18.36 17.06 3.40
CA ILE A 147 17.75 16.30 4.49
C ILE A 147 18.25 14.84 4.43
N LEU A 148 18.89 14.39 5.51
CA LEU A 148 19.36 13.02 5.68
C LEU A 148 18.27 12.12 6.26
N SER A 149 17.51 12.63 7.22
CA SER A 149 16.44 11.87 7.88
C SER A 149 15.43 12.78 8.56
N THR A 150 14.25 12.22 8.80
CA THR A 150 13.17 12.87 9.53
C THR A 150 12.67 11.94 10.63
N VAL A 151 12.36 12.49 11.81
CA VAL A 151 11.92 11.71 12.97
C VAL A 151 10.86 12.50 13.74
N TRP A 152 9.65 11.94 13.85
CA TRP A 152 8.63 12.50 14.74
C TRP A 152 9.06 12.41 16.20
N LYS A 153 9.10 13.55 16.89
CA LYS A 153 9.35 13.62 18.34
C LYS A 153 8.05 13.63 19.14
N THR A 154 7.04 14.30 18.61
CA THR A 154 5.70 14.41 19.19
C THR A 154 4.67 14.37 18.07
N SER A 155 3.39 14.52 18.42
CA SER A 155 2.30 14.69 17.45
C SER A 155 2.44 15.98 16.62
N GLU A 156 3.15 16.98 17.12
CA GLU A 156 3.23 18.35 16.58
C GLU A 156 4.68 18.76 16.27
N THR A 157 5.65 17.85 16.40
CA THR A 157 7.07 18.17 16.22
C THR A 157 7.77 17.12 15.37
N LEU A 158 8.24 17.53 14.20
CA LEU A 158 9.05 16.73 13.28
C LEU A 158 10.51 17.18 13.33
N GLU A 159 11.41 16.31 13.78
CA GLU A 159 12.84 16.56 13.69
C GLU A 159 13.32 16.32 12.25
N VAL A 160 14.07 17.29 11.71
CA VAL A 160 14.66 17.26 10.38
C VAL A 160 16.17 17.33 10.54
N ASN A 161 16.86 16.24 10.16
CA ASN A 161 18.31 16.14 10.25
C ASN A 161 18.94 16.48 8.90
N LEU A 162 19.74 17.55 8.86
CA LEU A 162 20.45 18.03 7.68
C LEU A 162 21.89 17.51 7.64
N LYS A 163 22.48 17.53 6.45
CA LYS A 163 23.92 17.33 6.28
C LYS A 163 24.73 18.40 7.04
N THR A 164 25.94 18.04 7.47
CA THR A 164 26.81 18.92 8.24
C THR A 164 27.27 20.16 7.46
N ASP A 165 27.41 20.03 6.13
CA ASP A 165 27.86 21.07 5.21
C ASP A 165 26.75 22.02 4.74
N THR A 166 25.48 21.72 5.04
CA THR A 166 24.35 22.58 4.69
C THR A 166 24.43 23.92 5.41
N ASP A 167 24.16 25.02 4.70
CA ASP A 167 23.98 26.33 5.33
C ASP A 167 22.59 26.38 6.01
N MET A 168 22.58 26.44 7.33
CA MET A 168 21.35 26.37 8.13
C MET A 168 20.47 27.61 7.95
N GLU A 169 21.08 28.79 7.80
CA GLU A 169 20.36 30.05 7.68
C GLU A 169 19.67 30.13 6.31
N ILE A 170 20.39 29.79 5.25
CA ILE A 170 19.85 29.76 3.90
C ILE A 170 18.75 28.69 3.78
N PHE A 171 19.02 27.47 4.27
CA PHE A 171 18.05 26.37 4.18
C PHE A 171 16.76 26.68 4.92
N THR A 172 16.84 27.15 6.17
CA THR A 172 15.62 27.43 6.96
C THR A 172 14.83 28.62 6.43
N THR A 173 15.49 29.60 5.80
CA THR A 173 14.81 30.70 5.11
C THR A 173 14.04 30.17 3.89
N PHE A 174 14.70 29.40 3.03
CA PHE A 174 14.05 28.80 1.86
C PHE A 174 12.91 27.85 2.25
N LEU A 175 13.13 27.03 3.28
CA LEU A 175 12.12 26.11 3.78
C LEU A 175 10.88 26.87 4.26
N LYS A 176 11.04 27.96 5.02
CA LYS A 176 9.91 28.79 5.49
C LYS A 176 9.07 29.33 4.34
N ASP A 177 9.72 29.76 3.27
CA ASP A 177 9.04 30.38 2.12
C ASP A 177 8.30 29.34 1.27
N GLU A 178 8.84 28.12 1.14
CA GLU A 178 8.31 27.10 0.22
C GLU A 178 7.43 26.04 0.87
N ILE A 179 7.52 25.82 2.19
CA ILE A 179 6.85 24.68 2.83
C ILE A 179 5.32 24.72 2.73
N LEU A 180 4.74 25.92 2.70
CA LEU A 180 3.32 26.14 2.52
C LEU A 180 2.84 25.78 1.10
N ASN A 181 3.76 25.71 0.12
CA ASN A 181 3.46 25.25 -1.24
C ASN A 181 3.50 23.71 -1.34
N LEU A 182 4.18 23.03 -0.41
CA LEU A 182 4.34 21.58 -0.43
C LEU A 182 3.18 20.85 0.22
N VAL A 183 2.61 21.42 1.28
CA VAL A 183 1.53 20.79 2.02
C VAL A 183 0.74 21.82 2.82
N THR A 184 -0.56 21.57 2.93
CA THR A 184 -1.45 22.31 3.83
C THR A 184 -1.68 21.46 5.07
N PHE A 185 -1.19 21.89 6.22
CA PHE A 185 -1.59 21.31 7.50
C PHE A 185 -2.87 22.00 7.99
N GLU A 186 -3.76 21.28 8.66
CA GLU A 186 -4.86 21.91 9.42
C GLU A 186 -4.42 22.28 10.83
N GLU A 187 -3.50 21.51 11.41
CA GLU A 187 -2.95 21.69 12.75
C GLU A 187 -1.57 22.36 12.72
N HIS A 188 -1.17 22.95 13.84
CA HIS A 188 0.16 23.52 14.03
C HIS A 188 1.23 22.42 13.97
N LEU A 189 2.30 22.65 13.19
CA LEU A 189 3.44 21.75 13.11
C LEU A 189 4.76 22.51 13.29
N ASP A 190 5.55 22.08 14.27
CA ASP A 190 6.92 22.54 14.45
C ASP A 190 7.91 21.61 13.75
N LEU A 191 8.74 22.18 12.88
CA LEU A 191 9.93 21.50 12.36
C LEU A 191 11.13 21.87 13.21
N MET A 192 11.70 20.86 13.86
CA MET A 192 12.96 21.00 14.58
C MET A 192 14.10 20.67 13.62
N VAL A 193 14.64 21.70 12.96
CA VAL A 193 15.69 21.57 11.94
C VAL A 193 17.06 21.66 12.59
N LYS A 194 17.90 20.63 12.40
CA LYS A 194 19.27 20.60 12.95
C LYS A 194 20.24 19.94 12.00
N LYS A 195 21.53 20.20 12.18
CA LYS A 195 22.59 19.45 11.50
C LYS A 195 22.85 18.12 12.20
N GLU A 196 23.32 17.15 11.43
CA GLU A 196 23.78 15.89 11.99
C GLU A 196 24.88 16.12 13.04
N ASN A 197 24.70 15.53 14.23
CA ASN A 197 25.60 15.65 15.38
C ASN A 197 25.77 17.06 15.97
N ASP A 198 24.90 18.02 15.60
CA ASP A 198 24.90 19.38 16.17
C ASP A 198 23.82 19.50 17.26
N PRO A 199 24.15 20.02 18.47
CA PRO A 199 23.14 20.28 19.50
C PRO A 199 22.24 21.47 19.19
N TYR A 200 22.62 22.36 18.26
CA TYR A 200 21.82 23.52 17.89
C TYR A 200 20.75 23.16 16.86
N PHE A 201 19.55 23.69 17.07
CA PHE A 201 18.42 23.52 16.17
C PHE A 201 17.65 24.83 16.00
N VAL A 202 16.97 24.95 14.86
CA VAL A 202 16.05 26.04 14.54
C VAL A 202 14.65 25.45 14.45
N ILE A 203 13.67 26.14 15.06
CA ILE A 203 12.26 25.77 14.93
C ILE A 203 11.66 26.55 13.76
N VAL A 204 10.99 25.82 12.86
CA VAL A 204 10.17 26.37 11.79
C VAL A 204 8.72 25.93 12.03
N GLY A 205 7.88 26.85 12.49
CA GLY A 205 6.45 26.59 12.67
C GLY A 205 5.70 26.69 11.34
N ILE A 206 4.77 25.75 11.13
CA ILE A 206 3.83 25.71 10.02
C ILE A 206 2.43 25.86 10.63
N ASN A 207 1.71 26.90 10.19
CA ASN A 207 0.41 27.39 10.68
C ASN A 207 0.36 27.91 12.12
#